data_AF-A0AAV8CVX1-F1
#
_entry.id   AF-A0AAV8CVX1-F1
#
_cell.length_a   1.000
_cell.length_b   1.000
_cell.length_c   1.000
_cell.angle_alpha   90.00
_cell.angle_beta   90.00
_cell.angle_gamma   90.00
#
_symmetry.space_group_name_H-M   'P 1'
#
loop_
_entity.id
_entity.type
_entity.pdbx_description
1 polymer ?
#
loop_
_entity_poly.entity_id
_entity_poly.type
_entity_poly.pdbx_seq_one_letter_code
_entity_poly.pdbx_strand_id
1 'polypeptide(L)'
;MRINSLLPDSHFASSVYLRPSLFQIASPLHSTSVPPSSRSPRLNWSEQIDTGSSVVNLLSISKDSTMANTIRLYLTCIRNTLEAAMCLQNFPCQEVERHNKPEVELNTSPELIMNPVLICRNEAEKCLIETSINSIRISMKVKQADELENILAKKFLRFLSMRAEAFQVLRRKPVQGYDISFLITNYHCEEMHKHKLIDFIVQFMEVSSVYLMYVHNDTYNLLLFKIIC
;
A
#
# COMPACT_ATOMS: atom_id res chain seq x y z
N MET A 1 51.50 -21.79 -21.91
CA MET A 1 51.74 -22.89 -20.95
C MET A 1 51.43 -22.39 -19.54
N ARG A 2 50.55 -23.11 -18.82
CA ARG A 2 50.35 -23.19 -17.34
C ARG A 2 50.06 -21.89 -16.57
N ILE A 3 48.85 -21.66 -16.01
CA ILE A 3 48.12 -22.32 -14.90
C ILE A 3 48.42 -21.67 -13.52
N ASN A 4 47.34 -21.16 -12.90
CA ASN A 4 46.96 -21.05 -11.46
C ASN A 4 47.89 -20.26 -10.50
N SER A 5 47.44 -19.66 -9.40
CA SER A 5 46.16 -19.56 -8.66
C SER A 5 46.45 -18.68 -7.45
N LEU A 6 45.61 -17.70 -7.10
CA LEU A 6 45.53 -17.19 -5.72
C LEU A 6 44.09 -16.72 -5.43
N LEU A 7 43.37 -17.56 -4.68
CA LEU A 7 42.35 -17.16 -3.70
C LEU A 7 43.05 -16.37 -2.57
N PRO A 8 42.28 -15.59 -1.78
CA PRO A 8 41.99 -16.12 -0.44
C PRO A 8 40.54 -15.87 0.04
N ASP A 9 40.02 -16.94 0.63
CA ASP A 9 39.38 -17.06 1.95
C ASP A 9 38.17 -16.18 2.34
N SER A 10 37.03 -16.86 2.33
CA SER A 10 35.98 -16.80 3.34
C SER A 10 36.50 -16.81 4.78
N HIS A 11 35.93 -15.99 5.67
CA HIS A 11 35.37 -16.42 6.96
C HIS A 11 34.73 -15.24 7.73
N PHE A 12 33.43 -15.42 8.03
CA PHE A 12 32.74 -15.12 9.29
C PHE A 12 32.46 -13.67 9.75
N ALA A 13 31.17 -13.34 9.65
CA ALA A 13 30.27 -12.99 10.76
C ALA A 13 30.67 -11.82 11.67
N SER A 14 29.93 -10.73 11.55
CA SER A 14 29.55 -9.92 12.71
C SER A 14 28.06 -9.65 12.67
N SER A 15 27.41 -10.26 13.66
CA SER A 15 25.99 -10.21 13.92
C SER A 15 25.58 -8.82 14.41
N VAL A 16 24.56 -8.24 13.77
CA VAL A 16 23.74 -7.19 14.41
C VAL A 16 22.39 -7.83 14.72
N TYR A 17 22.33 -8.46 15.89
CA TYR A 17 21.09 -8.84 16.54
C TYR A 17 20.26 -7.58 16.82
N LEU A 18 19.23 -7.30 16.02
CA LEU A 18 18.13 -6.44 16.46
C LEU A 18 17.18 -7.30 17.31
N ARG A 19 17.27 -7.09 18.64
CA ARG A 19 16.37 -7.69 19.63
C ARG A 19 14.91 -7.26 19.36
N PRO A 20 13.93 -8.18 19.46
CA PRO A 20 12.54 -7.81 19.57
C PRO A 20 12.18 -7.62 21.05
N SER A 21 11.94 -6.38 21.48
CA SER A 21 11.25 -6.14 22.75
C SER A 21 10.45 -4.84 22.72
N LEU A 22 9.19 -4.96 23.15
CA LEU A 22 8.28 -3.92 23.65
C LEU A 22 7.33 -3.27 22.62
N PHE A 23 6.27 -4.00 22.27
CA PHE A 23 4.93 -3.40 22.19
C PHE A 23 3.99 -4.16 23.13
N GLN A 24 4.07 -3.79 24.40
CA GLN A 24 3.10 -4.14 25.42
C GLN A 24 2.11 -2.97 25.48
N ILE A 25 0.98 -3.10 24.76
CA ILE A 25 -0.13 -2.15 24.90
C ILE A 25 -1.02 -2.66 26.02
N ALA A 26 -1.09 -1.85 27.07
CA ALA A 26 -1.86 -2.06 28.28
C ALA A 26 -3.37 -2.17 28.00
N SER A 27 -3.99 -3.20 28.58
CA SER A 27 -5.43 -3.29 28.78
C SER A 27 -5.86 -2.37 29.93
N PRO A 28 -6.95 -1.59 29.83
CA PRO A 28 -7.54 -0.98 31.00
C PRO A 28 -8.47 -1.99 31.69
N LEU A 29 -8.08 -2.41 32.90
CA LEU A 29 -9.02 -2.93 33.89
C LEU A 29 -9.67 -1.73 34.60
N HIS A 30 -10.98 -1.57 34.46
CA HIS A 30 -11.79 -1.02 35.55
C HIS A 30 -13.14 -1.72 35.63
N SER A 31 -13.30 -2.37 36.79
CA SER A 31 -14.51 -2.94 37.34
C SER A 31 -15.53 -1.87 37.70
N THR A 32 -16.79 -2.05 37.31
CA THR A 32 -17.93 -1.63 38.15
C THR A 32 -19.08 -2.61 38.01
N SER A 33 -19.54 -3.03 39.17
CA SER A 33 -20.61 -3.96 39.52
C SER A 33 -22.01 -3.58 39.04
N VAL A 34 -22.79 -4.61 38.67
CA VAL A 34 -24.25 -4.67 38.50
C VAL A 34 -24.93 -4.73 39.89
N PRO A 35 -26.11 -4.10 40.15
CA PRO A 35 -27.41 -4.82 40.22
C PRO A 35 -28.67 -3.92 39.95
N PRO A 36 -29.94 -4.32 40.22
CA PRO A 36 -30.81 -5.09 39.30
C PRO A 36 -32.20 -4.47 38.99
N SER A 37 -32.83 -5.01 37.93
CA SER A 37 -34.28 -5.12 37.58
C SER A 37 -35.35 -4.13 38.10
N SER A 38 -36.13 -3.53 37.20
CA SER A 38 -37.61 -3.53 37.28
C SER A 38 -38.33 -3.20 35.95
N ARG A 39 -39.55 -3.72 35.86
CA ARG A 39 -40.55 -3.87 34.77
C ARG A 39 -40.92 -2.64 33.92
N SER A 40 -41.01 -2.87 32.59
CA SER A 40 -42.03 -2.49 31.56
C SER A 40 -42.95 -1.26 31.76
N PRO A 41 -43.33 -0.49 30.70
CA PRO A 41 -44.34 -0.98 29.74
C PRO A 41 -44.16 -0.60 28.25
N ARG A 42 -44.84 -1.39 27.41
CA ARG A 42 -45.12 -1.15 25.98
C ARG A 42 -45.74 0.23 25.75
N LEU A 43 -45.31 0.92 24.70
CA LEU A 43 -46.11 1.96 24.05
C LEU A 43 -46.27 1.66 22.57
N ASN A 44 -47.54 1.67 22.18
CA ASN A 44 -48.14 1.33 20.91
C ASN A 44 -48.08 2.57 20.03
N TRP A 45 -47.50 2.49 18.83
CA TRP A 45 -47.62 3.57 17.83
C TRP A 45 -48.47 3.07 16.66
N SER A 46 -49.78 3.17 16.85
CA SER A 46 -50.75 3.25 15.76
C SER A 46 -51.24 4.69 15.68
N GLU A 47 -51.35 5.19 14.44
CA GLU A 47 -51.92 6.49 14.03
C GLU A 47 -51.01 7.71 14.17
N GLN A 48 -50.37 8.09 13.05
CA GLN A 48 -50.89 9.26 12.33
C GLN A 48 -50.46 9.23 10.86
N ILE A 49 -51.46 9.06 10.01
CA ILE A 49 -51.42 9.33 8.58
C ILE A 49 -51.49 10.85 8.44
N ASP A 50 -50.49 11.46 7.82
CA ASP A 50 -50.71 12.71 7.08
C ASP A 50 -50.32 12.50 5.62
N THR A 51 -51.24 12.96 4.79
CA THR A 51 -51.37 12.73 3.37
C THR A 51 -50.56 13.74 2.58
N GLY A 52 -49.77 13.26 1.61
CA GLY A 52 -49.45 14.06 0.42
C GLY A 52 -48.39 15.15 0.56
N SER A 53 -47.12 14.77 0.39
CA SER A 53 -46.25 15.49 -0.54
C SER A 53 -45.21 14.52 -1.12
N SER A 54 -45.46 14.20 -2.38
CA SER A 54 -44.64 13.36 -3.22
C SER A 54 -43.32 14.07 -3.56
N VAL A 55 -42.23 13.31 -3.55
CA VAL A 55 -41.01 13.49 -4.35
C VAL A 55 -40.27 14.83 -4.29
N VAL A 56 -39.66 15.19 -3.16
CA VAL A 56 -38.39 15.95 -3.15
C VAL A 56 -37.72 15.83 -1.77
N ASN A 57 -36.82 14.85 -1.61
CA ASN A 57 -35.59 14.94 -0.78
C ASN A 57 -34.94 13.56 -0.58
N LEU A 58 -34.64 12.88 -1.69
CA LEU A 58 -33.65 11.80 -1.74
C LEU A 58 -32.32 12.30 -2.33
N LEU A 59 -31.92 13.54 -2.00
CA LEU A 59 -30.73 14.20 -2.53
C LEU A 59 -29.83 14.81 -1.45
N SER A 60 -29.93 14.33 -0.21
CA SER A 60 -29.00 14.67 0.86
C SER A 60 -28.32 13.44 1.46
N ILE A 61 -28.04 12.42 0.64
CA ILE A 61 -26.91 11.53 0.95
C ILE A 61 -25.67 12.42 0.84
N SER A 62 -25.12 12.75 2.00
CA SER A 62 -23.91 13.58 2.15
C SER A 62 -22.83 13.08 1.19
N LYS A 63 -22.38 13.97 0.29
CA LYS A 63 -21.29 13.72 -0.69
C LYS A 63 -20.03 13.13 -0.04
N ASP A 64 -19.81 13.38 1.25
CA ASP A 64 -18.69 12.81 2.01
C ASP A 64 -18.82 11.31 2.27
N SER A 65 -20.03 10.79 2.50
CA SER A 65 -20.23 9.35 2.79
C SER A 65 -19.96 8.45 1.58
N THR A 66 -20.29 8.93 0.37
CA THR A 66 -20.08 8.18 -0.88
C THR A 66 -18.60 8.18 -1.28
N MET A 67 -17.88 9.29 -1.08
CA MET A 67 -16.45 9.38 -1.36
C MET A 67 -15.60 8.52 -0.42
N ALA A 68 -15.96 8.44 0.87
CA ALA A 68 -15.33 7.55 1.84
C ALA A 68 -15.57 6.06 1.52
N ASN A 69 -16.72 5.72 0.95
CA ASN A 69 -17.02 4.34 0.55
C ASN A 69 -16.24 3.90 -0.70
N THR A 70 -16.04 4.80 -1.68
CA THR A 70 -15.29 4.45 -2.92
C THR A 70 -13.80 4.20 -2.66
N ILE A 71 -13.16 4.93 -1.73
CA ILE A 71 -11.75 4.71 -1.40
C ILE A 71 -11.54 3.33 -0.76
N ARG A 72 -12.43 2.93 0.16
CA ARG A 72 -12.35 1.62 0.80
C ARG A 72 -12.46 0.47 -0.21
N LEU A 73 -13.39 0.59 -1.16
CA LEU A 73 -13.55 -0.40 -2.23
C LEU A 73 -12.32 -0.46 -3.15
N TYR A 74 -11.79 0.71 -3.53
CA TYR A 74 -10.57 0.80 -4.34
C TYR A 74 -9.37 0.13 -3.66
N LEU A 75 -9.10 0.46 -2.39
CA LEU A 75 -8.01 -0.12 -1.63
C LEU A 75 -8.21 -1.62 -1.38
N THR A 76 -9.45 -2.06 -1.15
CA THR A 76 -9.78 -3.50 -1.01
C THR A 76 -9.54 -4.26 -2.30
N CYS A 77 -9.92 -3.68 -3.45
CA CYS A 77 -9.66 -4.28 -4.76
C CYS A 77 -8.15 -4.43 -5.02
N ILE A 78 -7.37 -3.40 -4.72
CA ILE A 78 -5.90 -3.44 -4.83
C ILE A 78 -5.32 -4.51 -3.90
N ARG A 79 -5.73 -4.53 -2.62
CA ARG A 79 -5.29 -5.54 -1.66
C ARG A 79 -5.52 -6.96 -2.17
N ASN A 80 -6.73 -7.26 -2.64
CA ASN A 80 -7.07 -8.59 -3.13
C ASN A 80 -6.28 -8.95 -4.40
N THR A 81 -6.06 -7.97 -5.27
CA THR A 81 -5.25 -8.15 -6.49
C THR A 81 -3.79 -8.44 -6.14
N LEU A 82 -3.22 -7.72 -5.18
CA LEU A 82 -1.86 -7.93 -4.68
C LEU A 82 -1.70 -9.28 -3.98
N GLU A 83 -2.69 -9.69 -3.18
CA GLU A 83 -2.69 -11.00 -2.50
C GLU A 83 -2.62 -12.16 -3.50
N ALA A 84 -3.35 -12.05 -4.62
CA ALA A 84 -3.31 -13.01 -5.71
C ALA A 84 -2.02 -12.92 -6.54
N ALA A 85 -1.54 -11.70 -6.81
CA ALA A 85 -0.38 -11.47 -7.66
C ALA A 85 0.97 -11.82 -6.97
N MET A 86 1.07 -11.66 -5.65
CA MET A 86 2.27 -11.97 -4.85
C MET A 86 2.47 -13.49 -4.61
N CYS A 87 2.48 -14.25 -5.70
CA CYS A 87 2.84 -15.66 -5.76
C CYS A 87 4.20 -15.83 -6.47
N LEU A 88 5.18 -15.02 -6.07
CA LEU A 88 6.48 -14.93 -6.72
C LEU A 88 7.35 -16.15 -6.42
N GLN A 89 8.13 -16.56 -7.42
CA GLN A 89 9.07 -17.67 -7.32
C GLN A 89 10.47 -17.22 -7.69
N ASN A 90 11.48 -17.84 -7.08
CA ASN A 90 12.85 -17.64 -7.48
C ASN A 90 13.07 -18.23 -8.89
N PHE A 91 13.25 -17.35 -9.87
CA PHE A 91 13.41 -17.71 -11.27
C PHE A 91 14.64 -16.97 -11.85
N PRO A 92 15.64 -17.68 -12.39
CA PRO A 92 16.84 -17.06 -12.95
C PRO A 92 16.53 -16.33 -14.26
N CYS A 93 17.26 -15.26 -14.54
CA CYS A 93 17.12 -14.50 -15.78
C CYS A 93 17.46 -15.37 -16.99
N GLN A 94 16.57 -15.39 -17.99
CA GLN A 94 16.81 -16.18 -19.21
C GLN A 94 17.86 -15.56 -20.13
N GLU A 95 17.94 -14.23 -20.20
CA GLU A 95 18.85 -13.54 -21.13
C GLU A 95 20.31 -13.51 -20.63
N VAL A 96 20.49 -13.42 -19.31
CA VAL A 96 21.81 -13.24 -18.72
C VAL A 96 22.10 -14.41 -17.78
N GLU A 97 22.97 -15.30 -18.23
CA GLU A 97 23.36 -16.49 -17.46
C GLU A 97 23.85 -16.10 -16.07
N ARG A 98 23.43 -16.86 -15.04
CA ARG A 98 23.84 -16.69 -13.63
C ARG A 98 23.41 -15.37 -12.98
N HIS A 99 22.52 -14.61 -13.61
CA HIS A 99 21.88 -13.47 -12.98
C HIS A 99 20.43 -13.79 -12.62
N ASN A 100 19.95 -13.26 -11.50
CA ASN A 100 18.52 -13.19 -11.20
C ASN A 100 18.13 -11.72 -11.25
N LYS A 101 17.36 -11.36 -12.27
CA LYS A 101 16.88 -10.00 -12.50
C LYS A 101 15.36 -10.02 -12.48
N PRO A 102 14.72 -8.93 -12.02
CA PRO A 102 13.27 -8.82 -12.02
C PRO A 102 12.75 -8.84 -13.46
N GLU A 103 12.07 -9.91 -13.85
CA GLU A 103 11.57 -10.12 -15.22
C GLU A 103 10.62 -9.00 -15.66
N VAL A 104 9.83 -8.45 -14.73
CA VAL A 104 8.91 -7.33 -15.00
C VAL A 104 9.63 -6.06 -15.48
N GLU A 105 10.91 -5.88 -15.16
CA GLU A 105 11.73 -4.73 -15.62
C GLU A 105 12.45 -5.00 -16.94
N LEU A 106 12.68 -6.27 -17.29
CA LEU A 106 13.38 -6.65 -18.52
C LEU A 106 12.44 -6.65 -19.72
N ASN A 107 11.22 -7.18 -19.57
CA ASN A 107 10.22 -7.31 -20.65
C ASN A 107 10.75 -8.03 -21.90
N THR A 108 11.71 -8.93 -21.73
CA THR A 108 12.36 -9.68 -22.82
C THR A 108 11.69 -11.02 -23.06
N SER A 109 11.19 -11.64 -21.98
CA SER A 109 10.54 -12.96 -21.98
C SER A 109 9.04 -12.80 -21.70
N PRO A 110 8.21 -12.56 -22.73
CA PRO A 110 6.79 -12.26 -22.56
C PRO A 110 6.00 -13.40 -21.90
N GLU A 111 6.46 -14.64 -22.00
CA GLU A 111 5.87 -15.80 -21.34
C GLU A 111 6.00 -15.78 -19.81
N LEU A 112 6.94 -14.97 -19.29
CA LEU A 112 7.15 -14.78 -17.85
C LEU A 112 6.35 -13.59 -17.30
N ILE A 113 5.76 -12.78 -18.18
CA ILE A 113 4.99 -11.59 -17.84
C ILE A 113 3.49 -11.91 -17.89
N MET A 114 2.78 -11.56 -16.83
CA MET A 114 1.33 -11.67 -16.77
C MET A 114 0.66 -10.43 -17.35
N ASN A 115 -0.62 -10.56 -17.70
CA ASN A 115 -1.43 -9.45 -18.16
C ASN A 115 -1.46 -8.33 -17.10
N PRO A 116 -1.04 -7.10 -17.43
CA PRO A 116 -1.11 -5.98 -16.51
C PRO A 116 -2.55 -5.67 -16.10
N VAL A 117 -2.74 -5.36 -14.81
CA VAL A 117 -4.04 -5.00 -14.25
C VAL A 117 -4.04 -3.52 -13.90
N LEU A 118 -4.96 -2.75 -14.49
CA LEU A 118 -5.18 -1.35 -14.16
C LEU A 118 -6.45 -1.21 -13.33
N ILE A 119 -6.31 -0.69 -12.11
CA ILE A 119 -7.42 -0.41 -11.20
C ILE A 119 -7.55 1.11 -11.10
N CYS A 120 -8.71 1.65 -11.45
CA CYS A 120 -8.97 3.09 -11.42
C CYS A 120 -10.07 3.39 -10.41
N ARG A 121 -9.86 4.37 -9.53
CA ARG A 121 -10.95 4.98 -8.74
C ARG A 121 -11.62 6.09 -9.53
N ASN A 122 -10.83 6.87 -10.25
CA ASN A 122 -11.26 7.91 -11.18
C ASN A 122 -10.15 8.14 -12.23
N GLU A 123 -10.32 9.10 -13.13
CA GLU A 123 -9.34 9.39 -14.19
C GLU A 123 -7.97 9.87 -13.66
N ALA A 124 -7.96 10.51 -12.47
CA ALA A 124 -6.77 11.08 -11.84
C ALA A 124 -6.13 10.15 -10.79
N GLU A 125 -6.83 9.12 -10.32
CA GLU A 125 -6.39 8.19 -9.27
C GLU A 125 -6.49 6.75 -9.77
N LYS A 126 -5.33 6.15 -10.05
CA LYS A 126 -5.22 4.82 -10.64
C LYS A 126 -3.96 4.09 -10.22
N CYS A 127 -4.01 2.76 -10.23
CA CYS A 127 -2.92 1.86 -9.88
C CYS A 127 -2.75 0.81 -10.98
N LEU A 128 -1.55 0.76 -11.56
CA LEU A 128 -1.13 -0.26 -12.51
C LEU A 128 -0.30 -1.31 -11.78
N ILE A 129 -0.72 -2.57 -11.90
CA ILE A 129 -0.04 -3.73 -11.34
C ILE A 129 0.45 -4.58 -12.51
N GLU A 130 1.75 -4.71 -12.63
CA GLU A 130 2.42 -5.54 -13.63
C GLU A 130 3.11 -6.67 -12.89
N THR A 131 2.79 -7.90 -13.24
CA THR A 131 3.25 -9.09 -12.51
C THR A 131 4.07 -9.96 -13.45
N SER A 132 5.11 -10.58 -12.92
CA SER A 132 5.90 -11.60 -13.59
C SER A 132 6.11 -12.80 -12.66
N ILE A 133 6.82 -13.82 -13.12
CA ILE A 133 7.13 -15.01 -12.32
C ILE A 133 7.93 -14.70 -11.04
N ASN A 134 8.86 -13.75 -11.06
CA ASN A 134 9.78 -13.47 -9.95
C ASN A 134 9.67 -12.05 -9.38
N SER A 135 8.84 -11.19 -9.96
CA SER A 135 8.71 -9.80 -9.55
C SER A 135 7.38 -9.15 -9.91
N ILE A 136 6.99 -8.12 -9.16
CA ILE A 136 5.80 -7.30 -9.39
C ILE A 136 6.21 -5.83 -9.37
N ARG A 137 5.73 -5.08 -10.35
CA ARG A 137 5.82 -3.62 -10.38
C ARG A 137 4.43 -3.03 -10.12
N ILE A 138 4.37 -2.12 -9.15
CA ILE A 138 3.12 -1.50 -8.71
C ILE A 138 3.30 0.01 -8.87
N SER A 139 2.58 0.62 -9.81
CA SER A 139 2.73 2.03 -10.14
C SER A 139 1.43 2.76 -9.86
N MET A 140 1.49 3.80 -9.04
CA MET A 140 0.30 4.53 -8.60
C MET A 140 0.36 5.99 -9.01
N LYS A 141 -0.81 6.50 -9.39
CA LYS A 141 -1.07 7.90 -9.65
C LYS A 141 -1.93 8.43 -8.52
N VAL A 142 -1.44 9.45 -7.84
CA VAL A 142 -2.11 10.09 -6.72
C VAL A 142 -3.00 11.19 -7.28
N LYS A 143 -4.19 11.39 -6.71
CA LYS A 143 -5.04 12.50 -7.10
C LYS A 143 -4.40 13.83 -6.66
N GLN A 144 -4.30 14.79 -7.57
CA GLN A 144 -3.93 16.18 -7.25
C GLN A 144 -5.06 17.12 -7.67
N ALA A 145 -5.53 17.96 -6.76
CA ALA A 145 -6.64 18.88 -6.99
C ALA A 145 -6.23 20.12 -7.79
N ASP A 146 -4.99 20.59 -7.61
CA ASP A 146 -4.46 21.78 -8.27
C ASP A 146 -2.95 21.68 -8.60
N GLU A 147 -2.40 22.74 -9.19
CA GLU A 147 -0.98 22.82 -9.57
C GLU A 147 -0.04 22.83 -8.35
N LEU A 148 -0.46 23.42 -7.24
CA LEU A 148 0.34 23.48 -6.02
C LEU A 148 0.50 22.08 -5.43
N GLU A 149 -0.60 21.32 -5.28
CA GLU A 149 -0.59 19.92 -4.86
C GLU A 149 0.22 19.05 -5.81
N ASN A 150 0.17 19.29 -7.12
CA ASN A 150 1.01 18.59 -8.11
C ASN A 150 2.50 18.81 -7.84
N ILE A 151 2.93 20.04 -7.57
CA ILE A 151 4.34 20.34 -7.24
C ILE A 151 4.73 19.70 -5.90
N LEU A 152 3.86 19.80 -4.89
CA LEU A 152 4.11 19.25 -3.55
C LEU A 152 4.21 17.72 -3.59
N ALA A 153 3.26 17.05 -4.25
CA ALA A 153 3.25 15.60 -4.43
C ALA A 153 4.53 15.13 -5.12
N LYS A 154 4.92 15.77 -6.23
CA LYS A 154 6.15 15.44 -6.96
C LYS A 154 7.40 15.58 -6.09
N LYS A 155 7.53 16.67 -5.32
CA LYS A 155 8.68 16.88 -4.43
C LYS A 155 8.73 15.84 -3.32
N PHE A 156 7.59 15.58 -2.68
CA PHE A 156 7.49 14.62 -1.59
C PHE A 156 7.77 13.19 -2.05
N LEU A 157 7.13 12.73 -3.12
CA LEU A 157 7.31 11.37 -3.65
C LEU A 157 8.73 11.18 -4.21
N ARG A 158 9.33 12.21 -4.83
CA ARG A 158 10.74 12.18 -5.23
C ARG A 158 11.66 12.03 -4.02
N PHE A 159 11.39 12.73 -2.92
CA PHE A 159 12.17 12.61 -1.69
C PHE A 159 12.06 11.23 -1.04
N LEU A 160 10.91 10.56 -1.16
CA LEU A 160 10.76 9.17 -0.74
C LEU A 160 11.56 8.22 -1.64
N SER A 161 11.48 8.37 -2.96
CA SER A 161 12.27 7.57 -3.91
C SER A 161 13.79 7.71 -3.71
N MET A 162 14.27 8.85 -3.18
CA MET A 162 15.69 9.01 -2.82
C MET A 162 16.14 8.09 -1.67
N ARG A 163 15.20 7.56 -0.88
CA ARG A 163 15.48 6.61 0.22
C ARG A 163 15.20 5.16 -0.15
N ALA A 164 15.07 4.85 -1.44
CA ALA A 164 14.86 3.48 -1.92
C ALA A 164 15.92 2.46 -1.45
N GLU A 165 17.12 2.88 -1.04
CA GLU A 165 18.12 1.97 -0.46
C GLU A 165 17.74 1.48 0.95
N ALA A 166 17.19 2.37 1.78
CA ALA A 166 16.63 2.01 3.08
C ALA A 166 15.24 1.36 2.94
N PHE A 167 14.55 1.66 1.84
CA PHE A 167 13.22 1.19 1.54
C PHE A 167 13.24 0.36 0.24
N GLN A 168 13.83 -0.83 0.32
CA GLN A 168 14.28 -1.64 -0.83
C GLN A 168 13.20 -1.95 -1.88
N VAL A 169 11.92 -1.89 -1.48
CA VAL A 169 10.78 -2.13 -2.37
C VAL A 169 10.39 -0.90 -3.21
N LEU A 170 10.93 0.30 -2.94
CA LEU A 170 10.65 1.50 -3.73
C LEU A 170 11.53 1.57 -4.99
N ARG A 171 10.93 1.95 -6.12
CA ARG A 171 11.70 2.29 -7.32
C ARG A 171 12.27 3.70 -7.20
N ARG A 172 13.53 3.86 -7.59
CA ARG A 172 14.22 5.17 -7.65
C ARG A 172 13.57 6.14 -8.64
N LYS A 173 12.98 5.59 -9.71
CA LYS A 173 12.25 6.34 -10.73
C LYS A 173 10.87 5.71 -10.92
N PRO A 174 9.77 6.46 -10.86
CA PRO A 174 8.45 5.93 -11.16
C PRO A 174 8.32 5.55 -12.64
N VAL A 175 7.35 4.70 -12.95
CA VAL A 175 6.92 4.45 -14.34
C VAL A 175 6.37 5.75 -14.94
N GLN A 176 6.61 5.95 -16.24
CA GLN A 176 6.13 7.14 -16.93
C GLN A 176 4.61 7.28 -16.80
N GLY A 177 4.14 8.48 -16.43
CA GLY A 177 2.72 8.77 -16.24
C GLY A 177 2.17 8.43 -14.83
N TYR A 178 3.01 7.89 -13.95
CA TYR A 178 2.72 7.59 -12.55
C TYR A 178 3.62 8.41 -11.62
N ASP A 179 3.21 8.58 -10.37
CA ASP A 179 3.89 9.46 -9.43
C ASP A 179 4.91 8.71 -8.55
N ILE A 180 4.62 7.44 -8.25
CA ILE A 180 5.53 6.55 -7.51
C ILE A 180 5.33 5.10 -7.97
N SER A 181 6.39 4.31 -7.88
CA SER A 181 6.33 2.89 -8.20
C SER A 181 7.10 2.05 -7.18
N PHE A 182 6.58 0.86 -6.91
CA PHE A 182 7.21 -0.17 -6.10
C PHE A 182 7.67 -1.32 -7.00
N LEU A 183 8.75 -1.99 -6.60
CA LEU A 183 9.25 -3.21 -7.20
C LEU A 183 9.41 -4.27 -6.10
N ILE A 184 8.53 -5.27 -6.13
CA ILE A 184 8.59 -6.42 -5.24
C ILE A 184 9.23 -7.57 -6.00
N THR A 185 10.17 -8.27 -5.40
CA THR A 185 10.86 -9.44 -5.99
C THR A 185 10.63 -10.66 -5.10
N ASN A 186 10.96 -11.85 -5.59
CA ASN A 186 10.93 -13.06 -4.78
C ASN A 186 11.77 -12.92 -3.51
N TYR A 187 12.93 -12.24 -3.56
CA TYR A 187 13.78 -12.00 -2.40
C TYR A 187 13.06 -11.22 -1.30
N HIS A 188 12.27 -10.20 -1.66
CA HIS A 188 11.45 -9.48 -0.70
C HIS A 188 10.40 -10.39 -0.03
N CYS A 189 9.83 -11.35 -0.77
CA CYS A 189 8.88 -12.32 -0.22
C CYS A 189 9.55 -13.43 0.61
N GLU A 190 10.86 -13.65 0.44
CA GLU A 190 11.66 -14.57 1.26
C GLU A 190 12.07 -13.92 2.59
N GLU A 191 12.40 -12.63 2.58
CA GLU A 191 12.85 -11.88 3.76
C GLU A 191 11.72 -11.27 4.59
N MET A 192 10.61 -10.89 3.95
CA MET A 192 9.48 -10.21 4.59
C MET A 192 8.17 -10.97 4.40
N HIS A 193 7.30 -10.89 5.41
CA HIS A 193 5.98 -11.50 5.29
C HIS A 193 5.13 -10.80 4.22
N LYS A 194 4.63 -11.59 3.25
CA LYS A 194 3.76 -11.12 2.15
C LYS A 194 2.64 -10.18 2.62
N HIS A 195 1.90 -10.58 3.66
CA HIS A 195 0.79 -9.78 4.18
C HIS A 195 1.25 -8.42 4.72
N LYS A 196 2.46 -8.32 5.31
CA LYS A 196 3.03 -7.05 5.77
C LYS A 196 3.44 -6.15 4.62
N LEU A 197 3.95 -6.70 3.51
CA LEU A 197 4.24 -5.94 2.30
C LEU A 197 2.95 -5.36 1.69
N ILE A 198 1.90 -6.18 1.61
CA ILE A 198 0.59 -5.72 1.11
C ILE A 198 0.00 -4.66 2.03
N ASP A 199 0.02 -4.87 3.34
CA ASP A 199 -0.43 -3.88 4.32
C ASP A 199 0.33 -2.57 4.17
N PHE A 200 1.66 -2.64 4.04
CA PHE A 200 2.49 -1.48 3.82
C PHE A 200 2.10 -0.72 2.54
N ILE A 201 1.94 -1.41 1.41
CA ILE A 201 1.57 -0.76 0.13
C ILE A 201 0.18 -0.13 0.23
N VAL A 202 -0.80 -0.83 0.79
CA VAL A 202 -2.17 -0.32 0.94
C VAL A 202 -2.22 0.87 1.88
N GLN A 203 -1.50 0.80 3.01
CA GLN A 203 -1.37 1.91 3.95
C GLN A 203 -0.67 3.10 3.31
N PHE A 204 0.39 2.86 2.53
CA PHE A 204 1.08 3.91 1.78
C PHE A 204 0.11 4.61 0.81
N MET A 205 -0.74 3.86 0.11
CA MET A 205 -1.76 4.41 -0.78
C MET A 205 -2.81 5.23 -0.04
N GLU A 206 -3.34 4.69 1.06
CA GLU A 206 -4.34 5.38 1.89
C GLU A 206 -3.80 6.70 2.42
N VAL A 207 -2.59 6.68 2.99
CA VAL A 207 -1.91 7.87 3.47
C VAL A 207 -1.67 8.84 2.33
N SER A 208 -1.12 8.40 1.20
CA SER A 208 -0.78 9.28 0.08
C SER A 208 -2.01 9.97 -0.51
N SER A 209 -3.16 9.29 -0.54
CA SER A 209 -4.43 9.87 -1.02
C SER A 209 -5.03 10.89 -0.03
N VAL A 210 -4.78 10.76 1.28
CA VAL A 210 -5.31 11.69 2.30
C VAL A 210 -4.33 12.84 2.60
N TYR A 211 -3.02 12.60 2.53
CA TYR A 211 -2.02 13.52 3.06
C TYR A 211 -1.89 14.82 2.26
N LEU A 212 -2.13 14.80 0.94
CA LEU A 212 -2.11 16.03 0.13
C LEU A 212 -3.18 17.05 0.58
N MET A 213 -4.28 16.60 1.21
CA MET A 213 -5.28 17.51 1.78
C MET A 213 -4.84 18.21 3.08
N TYR A 214 -3.82 17.67 3.78
CA TYR A 214 -3.38 18.14 5.10
C TYR A 214 -2.04 18.89 5.09
N VAL A 215 -1.49 19.18 3.90
CA VAL A 215 -0.24 19.95 3.73
C VAL A 215 -0.44 21.45 4.01
N HIS A 216 -1.09 21.77 5.13
CA HIS A 216 -1.21 23.13 5.64
C HIS A 216 -0.68 23.31 7.07
N ASN A 217 -0.12 22.29 7.74
CA ASN A 217 0.52 22.49 9.06
C ASN A 217 1.59 21.43 9.37
N ASP A 218 2.87 21.79 9.31
CA ASP A 218 4.04 21.25 10.05
C ASP A 218 4.25 19.73 10.28
N THR A 219 3.52 18.83 9.62
CA THR A 219 3.52 17.38 9.97
C THR A 219 4.43 16.49 9.13
N TYR A 220 5.24 17.03 8.23
CA TYR A 220 6.08 16.23 7.32
C TYR A 220 7.00 15.23 8.02
N ASN A 221 7.47 15.57 9.23
CA ASN A 221 8.35 14.69 10.01
C ASN A 221 7.65 13.44 10.53
N LEU A 222 6.36 13.51 10.87
CA LEU A 222 5.65 12.38 11.50
C LEU A 222 5.27 11.29 10.48
N LEU A 223 5.01 11.68 9.23
CA LEU A 223 4.71 10.74 8.16
C LEU A 223 5.96 10.03 7.65
N LEU A 224 7.05 10.78 7.53
CA LEU A 224 8.35 10.20 7.22
C LEU A 224 8.78 9.20 8.31
N PHE A 225 8.53 9.52 9.58
CA PHE A 225 8.79 8.61 10.69
C PHE A 225 7.92 7.36 10.65
N LYS A 226 6.63 7.45 10.30
CA LYS A 226 5.74 6.26 10.21
C LYS A 226 5.96 5.37 8.98
N ILE A 227 6.51 5.92 7.90
CA ILE A 227 6.79 5.18 6.66
C ILE A 227 8.21 4.57 6.70
N ILE A 228 9.15 5.21 7.43
CA ILE A 228 10.57 4.81 7.47
C ILE A 228 10.96 4.09 8.77
N CYS A 229 10.31 4.35 9.91
CA CYS A 229 10.61 3.74 11.22
C CYS A 229 9.47 2.85 11.71
#